data_AF-A0A957IRK9-F1
#
_entry.id   AF-A0A957IRK9-F1
#
_cell.length_a   1.000
_cell.length_b   1.000
_cell.length_c   1.000
_cell.angle_alpha   90.00
_cell.angle_beta   90.00
_cell.angle_gamma   90.00
#
_symmetry.space_group_name_H-M   'P 1'
#
loop_
_entity.id
_entity.type
_entity.pdbx_description
1 polymer ?
#
loop_
_entity_poly.entity_id
_entity_poly.type
_entity_poly.pdbx_seq_one_letter_code
_entity_poly.pdbx_strand_id
1 'polypeptide(L)'
;KVGEKMGELIVQPDTDLEKIIKHKQIKVAILAIPPHVAQPMTDRLVNAGVKALLSYAPIHLTVPEGVQVSYSDPVIQLQRMTYYL
;
A
#
# COMPACT_ATOMS: atom_id res chain seq x y z
N LYS A 1 -3.31 10.85 14.58
CA LYS A 1 -4.04 9.74 13.93
C LYS A 1 -3.84 8.39 14.60
N VAL A 2 -2.64 8.00 15.04
CA VAL A 2 -2.50 6.74 15.82
C VAL A 2 -3.43 6.78 17.03
N GLY A 3 -4.18 5.71 17.24
CA GLY A 3 -5.18 5.57 18.30
C GLY A 3 -6.60 6.02 17.92
N GLU A 4 -6.80 6.70 16.78
CA GLU A 4 -8.13 7.11 16.33
C GLU A 4 -8.91 5.94 15.72
N LYS A 5 -10.25 5.98 15.87
CA LYS A 5 -11.17 5.02 15.25
C LYS A 5 -11.60 5.52 13.87
N MET A 6 -11.49 4.67 12.85
CA MET A 6 -11.94 4.90 11.49
C MET A 6 -12.94 3.79 11.13
N GLY A 7 -14.24 4.08 11.25
CA GLY A 7 -15.30 3.06 11.17
C GLY A 7 -15.16 2.04 12.31
N GLU A 8 -14.92 0.78 11.98
CA GLU A 8 -14.65 -0.29 12.94
C GLU A 8 -13.16 -0.59 13.16
N LEU A 9 -12.28 0.15 12.48
CA LEU A 9 -10.83 -0.05 12.56
C LEU A 9 -10.18 0.98 13.48
N ILE A 10 -9.13 0.56 14.20
CA ILE A 10 -8.28 1.45 15.00
C ILE A 10 -6.97 1.66 14.26
N VAL A 11 -6.56 2.92 14.13
CA VAL A 11 -5.28 3.29 13.51
C VAL A 11 -4.14 2.89 14.45
N GLN A 12 -3.25 2.02 13.97
CA GLN A 12 -2.10 1.52 14.72
C GLN A 12 -0.80 2.20 14.26
N PRO A 13 0.21 2.31 15.13
CA PRO A 13 1.53 2.71 14.70
C PRO A 13 2.15 1.63 13.82
N ASP A 14 3.02 2.02 12.89
CA ASP A 14 3.71 1.11 11.98
C ASP A 14 4.93 0.44 12.62
N THR A 15 5.26 0.75 13.87
CA THR A 15 6.36 0.10 14.63
C THR A 15 6.15 -1.40 14.81
N ASP A 16 4.89 -1.86 14.91
CA ASP A 16 4.55 -3.28 15.08
C ASP A 16 4.08 -3.95 13.77
N LEU A 17 4.25 -3.27 12.64
CA LEU A 17 3.69 -3.66 11.35
C LEU A 17 4.07 -5.09 10.94
N GLU A 18 5.36 -5.43 11.00
CA GLU A 18 5.88 -6.74 10.61
C GLU A 18 5.32 -7.87 11.49
N LYS A 19 5.19 -7.60 12.79
CA LYS A 19 4.63 -8.56 13.76
C LYS A 19 3.16 -8.81 13.47
N ILE A 20 2.39 -7.74 13.21
CA ILE A 20 0.96 -7.83 12.91
C ILE A 20 0.74 -8.58 11.60
N ILE A 21 1.50 -8.27 10.55
CA ILE A 21 1.39 -8.92 9.24
C ILE A 21 1.63 -10.42 9.38
N LYS A 22 2.67 -10.82 10.09
CA LYS A 22 3.00 -12.24 10.30
C LYS A 22 1.93 -12.95 11.13
N HIS A 23 1.52 -12.36 12.25
CA HIS A 23 0.53 -12.96 13.16
C HIS A 23 -0.86 -13.08 12.51
N LYS A 24 -1.30 -12.05 11.79
CA LYS A 24 -2.61 -12.03 11.10
C LYS A 24 -2.55 -12.60 9.68
N GLN A 25 -1.39 -13.08 9.25
CA GLN A 25 -1.14 -13.63 7.92
C GLN A 25 -1.60 -12.71 6.77
N ILE A 26 -1.37 -11.41 6.91
CA ILE A 26 -1.81 -10.40 5.93
C ILE A 26 -1.05 -10.62 4.60
N LYS A 27 -1.80 -10.74 3.50
CA LYS A 27 -1.23 -10.96 2.15
C LYS A 27 -1.36 -9.78 1.21
N VAL A 28 -2.27 -8.86 1.51
CA VAL A 28 -2.59 -7.70 0.66
C VAL A 28 -2.45 -6.42 1.45
N ALA A 29 -1.82 -5.40 0.86
CA ALA A 29 -1.68 -4.07 1.46
C ALA A 29 -2.09 -2.97 0.48
N ILE A 30 -2.59 -1.86 1.01
CA ILE A 30 -2.87 -0.63 0.24
C ILE A 30 -1.88 0.44 0.68
N LEU A 31 -1.21 1.07 -0.29
CA LEU A 31 -0.27 2.17 -0.07
C LEU A 31 -0.91 3.49 -0.50
N ALA A 32 -1.27 4.31 0.49
CA ALA A 32 -1.79 5.67 0.31
C ALA A 32 -0.89 6.68 1.02
N ILE A 33 0.40 6.65 0.67
CA ILE A 33 1.47 7.39 1.34
C ILE A 33 2.28 8.22 0.35
N PRO A 34 3.02 9.25 0.81
CA PRO A 34 3.87 10.06 -0.06
C PRO A 34 4.94 9.24 -0.80
N PRO A 35 5.39 9.68 -1.99
CA PRO A 35 6.44 9.04 -2.78
C PRO A 35 7.69 8.62 -2.01
N HIS A 36 8.24 9.53 -1.20
CA HIS A 36 9.54 9.34 -0.53
C HIS A 36 9.53 8.23 0.54
N VAL A 37 8.35 7.82 1.02
CA VAL A 37 8.22 6.70 1.98
C VAL A 37 7.69 5.41 1.33
N ALA A 38 7.25 5.47 0.08
CA ALA A 38 6.54 4.36 -0.55
C ALA A 38 7.44 3.13 -0.82
N GLN A 39 8.67 3.32 -1.31
CA GLN A 39 9.60 2.20 -1.49
C GLN A 39 10.05 1.58 -0.15
N PRO A 40 10.55 2.35 0.85
CA PRO A 40 10.92 1.77 2.14
C PRO A 40 9.78 1.01 2.82
N MET A 41 8.55 1.51 2.73
CA MET A 41 7.38 0.81 3.28
C MET A 41 7.07 -0.47 2.51
N THR A 42 7.18 -0.45 1.18
CA THR A 42 7.01 -1.64 0.33
C THR A 42 7.98 -2.74 0.72
N ASP A 43 9.26 -2.41 0.91
CA ASP A 43 10.30 -3.36 1.31
C ASP A 43 9.94 -4.03 2.66
N ARG A 44 9.50 -3.23 3.64
CA ARG A 44 9.04 -3.75 4.95
C ARG A 44 7.84 -4.69 4.81
N LEU A 45 6.83 -4.31 4.05
CA LEU A 45 5.63 -5.12 3.81
C LEU A 45 5.97 -6.46 3.14
N VAL A 46 6.79 -6.42 2.10
CA VAL A 46 7.21 -7.62 1.34
C VAL A 46 8.03 -8.55 2.23
N ASN A 47 8.99 -8.01 2.99
CA ASN A 47 9.79 -8.78 3.95
C ASN A 47 8.94 -9.38 5.08
N ALA A 48 7.83 -8.75 5.43
CA ALA A 48 6.86 -9.28 6.38
C ALA A 48 5.95 -10.38 5.81
N GLY A 49 5.93 -10.56 4.49
CA GLY A 49 5.21 -11.64 3.80
C GLY A 49 3.98 -11.19 3.00
N VAL A 50 3.78 -9.89 2.78
CA VAL A 50 2.79 -9.37 1.83
C VAL A 50 3.17 -9.77 0.41
N LYS A 51 2.16 -10.15 -0.39
CA LYS A 51 2.33 -10.65 -1.76
C LYS A 51 1.61 -9.81 -2.82
N ALA A 52 0.66 -8.97 -2.42
CA ALA A 52 -0.01 -8.05 -3.31
C ALA A 52 -0.07 -6.64 -2.71
N LEU A 53 0.24 -5.63 -3.51
CA LEU A 53 0.14 -4.22 -3.13
C LEU A 53 -0.77 -3.49 -4.10
N LEU A 54 -1.68 -2.69 -3.57
CA LEU A 54 -2.40 -1.66 -4.31
C LEU A 54 -1.78 -0.30 -3.97
N SER A 55 -1.05 0.29 -4.92
CA SER A 55 -0.36 1.56 -4.73
C SER A 55 -1.14 2.72 -5.34
N TYR A 56 -1.42 3.73 -4.52
CA TYR A 56 -1.88 5.05 -4.93
C TYR A 56 -0.73 6.08 -4.94
N ALA A 57 0.51 5.66 -4.64
CA ALA A 57 1.66 6.55 -4.68
C ALA A 57 2.09 6.78 -6.15
N PRO A 58 2.40 8.03 -6.56
CA PRO A 58 2.79 8.34 -7.93
C PRO A 58 4.27 8.01 -8.20
N ILE A 59 4.69 6.78 -7.86
CA ILE A 59 6.02 6.26 -8.14
C ILE A 59 5.95 4.80 -8.58
N HIS A 60 6.98 4.37 -9.30
CA HIS A 60 7.18 2.95 -9.56
C HIS A 60 7.86 2.28 -8.36
N LEU A 61 7.30 1.17 -7.89
CA LEU A 61 7.84 0.36 -6.80
C LEU A 61 8.65 -0.80 -7.38
N THR A 62 9.85 -1.00 -6.86
CA THR A 62 10.65 -2.18 -7.13
C THR A 62 10.25 -3.27 -6.12
N VAL A 63 9.83 -4.43 -6.64
CA VAL A 63 9.44 -5.58 -5.82
C VAL A 63 10.10 -6.86 -6.35
N PRO A 64 10.38 -7.86 -5.50
CA PRO A 64 10.91 -9.14 -5.93
C PRO A 64 9.88 -9.94 -6.73
N GLU A 65 10.36 -10.96 -7.44
CA GLU A 65 9.51 -11.89 -8.17
C GLU A 65 8.46 -12.56 -7.26
N GLY A 66 7.25 -12.75 -7.77
CA GLY A 66 6.13 -13.31 -7.02
C GLY A 66 5.41 -12.31 -6.09
N VAL A 67 5.76 -11.03 -6.14
CA VAL A 67 4.97 -9.94 -5.55
C VAL A 67 4.27 -9.16 -6.67
N GLN A 68 2.96 -8.98 -6.54
CA GLN A 68 2.18 -8.20 -7.50
C GLN A 68 1.93 -6.78 -7.00
N VAL A 69 2.05 -5.79 -7.89
CA VAL A 69 1.71 -4.40 -7.61
C VAL A 69 0.68 -3.94 -8.63
N SER A 70 -0.45 -3.45 -8.14
CA SER A 70 -1.45 -2.74 -8.94
C SER A 70 -1.35 -1.26 -8.61
N TYR A 71 -1.25 -0.41 -9.64
CA TYR A 71 -1.21 1.03 -9.49
C TYR A 71 -2.59 1.61 -9.78
N SER A 72 -3.13 2.37 -8.84
CA SER A 72 -4.36 3.11 -9.01
C SER A 72 -4.04 4.60 -8.93
N ASP A 73 -4.02 5.25 -10.08
CA ASP A 73 -3.92 6.69 -10.19
C ASP A 73 -5.27 7.25 -10.67
N PRO A 74 -6.09 7.80 -9.75
CA PRO A 74 -7.39 8.38 -10.09
C PRO A 74 -7.28 9.51 -11.14
N VAL A 75 -6.15 10.23 -11.18
CA VAL A 75 -5.94 11.33 -12.14
C VAL A 75 -5.78 10.77 -13.55
N ILE A 76 -4.97 9.71 -13.71
CA ILE A 76 -4.83 9.03 -15.00
C ILE A 76 -6.15 8.41 -15.45
N GLN A 77 -6.92 7.83 -14.52
CA GLN A 77 -8.23 7.27 -14.83
C GLN A 77 -9.20 8.35 -15.33
N LEU A 78 -9.25 9.51 -14.65
CA LEU A 78 -10.08 10.63 -15.06
C LEU A 78 -9.65 11.20 -16.41
N GLN A 79 -8.35 11.40 -16.64
CA GLN A 79 -7.83 11.88 -17.92
C GLN A 79 -8.22 10.95 -19.08
N ARG A 80 -8.13 9.64 -18.87
CA ARG A 80 -8.61 8.66 -19.86
C ARG A 80 -10.09 8.81 -20.15
N MET A 81 -10.92 8.99 -19.13
CA MET A 81 -12.36 9.21 -19.33
C MET A 81 -12.61 10.47 -20.15
N THR A 82 -11.88 11.56 -19.91
CA THR A 82 -12.04 12.81 -20.67
C THR A 82 -11.59 12.72 -22.11
N TYR A 83 -10.64 11.84 -22.45
CA TYR A 83 -10.21 11.64 -23.85
C TYR A 83 -11.30 11.00 -24.72
N TYR A 84 -12.17 10.19 -24.11
CA TYR A 84 -13.27 9.50 -24.79
C TYR A 84 -14.61 10.25 -24.73
N LEU A 85 -14.62 11.48 -24.18
CA LEU A 85 -15.73 12.44 -24.29
C LEU A 85 -15.51 13.32 -25.52
#